data_AF-A0A838AIL2-F1
#
_entry.id   AF-A0A838AIL2-F1
#
_cell.length_a   1.000
_cell.length_b   1.000
_cell.length_c   1.000
_cell.angle_alpha   90.00
_cell.angle_beta   90.00
_cell.angle_gamma   90.00
#
_symmetry.space_group_name_H-M   'P 1'
#
loop_
_entity.id
_entity.type
_entity.pdbx_description
1 polymer ?
#
loop_
_entity_poly.entity_id
_entity_poly.type
_entity_poly.pdbx_seq_one_letter_code
_entity_poly.pdbx_strand_id
1 'polypeptide(L)'
;MNYKNAITMTTLSAIALLAIASSVGIDMTSIDAQPIAVQSEKFTFAEKVAPTAEFHFGAVTEITPIQKFIQTGGYGIRTASNQQIPTFTLEKVVSNTPYLYKVIDESRQKLRSNSIGEIPLFDVTLHLSDGASYLRGFEYQGCKVTTYVVSTLADNEEGYSGKAVFAVVDQMTLECMSINSINPAHDVLNVVENAKTISSSDLKSTDKWESGFSSKP
;
A
#
# COMPACT_ATOMS: atom_id res chain seq x y z
N MET A 1 -63.81 0.70 -30.41
CA MET A 1 -62.73 1.35 -31.19
C MET A 1 -62.42 2.72 -30.60
N ASN A 2 -61.28 2.88 -29.92
CA ASN A 2 -60.26 3.92 -30.14
C ASN A 2 -59.29 4.02 -28.96
N TYR A 3 -58.01 3.78 -29.26
CA TYR A 3 -56.85 3.96 -28.39
C TYR A 3 -56.50 5.45 -28.27
N LYS A 4 -56.13 5.92 -27.07
CA LYS A 4 -55.05 6.93 -26.88
C LYS A 4 -54.38 6.73 -25.52
N ASN A 5 -53.08 6.44 -25.58
CA ASN A 5 -52.14 6.43 -24.46
C ASN A 5 -51.92 7.85 -23.91
N ALA A 6 -51.69 7.98 -22.61
CA ALA A 6 -50.86 9.05 -22.04
C ALA A 6 -50.31 8.62 -20.67
N ILE A 7 -49.07 8.14 -20.69
CA ILE A 7 -48.18 7.97 -19.54
C ILE A 7 -47.78 9.38 -19.10
N THR A 8 -47.98 9.73 -17.83
CA THR A 8 -47.43 10.95 -17.22
C THR A 8 -46.45 10.55 -16.13
N MET A 9 -45.18 10.66 -16.48
CA MET A 9 -43.99 10.47 -15.66
C MET A 9 -43.65 11.84 -15.05
N THR A 10 -43.76 11.98 -13.73
CA THR A 10 -43.28 13.16 -13.02
C THR A 10 -41.91 12.91 -12.42
N THR A 11 -40.98 13.70 -12.94
CA THR A 11 -39.60 13.96 -12.54
C THR A 11 -39.44 14.35 -11.07
N LEU A 12 -38.37 13.88 -10.43
CA LEU A 12 -37.65 14.67 -9.44
C LEU A 12 -36.14 14.51 -9.67
N SER A 13 -35.55 15.64 -10.05
CA SER A 13 -34.13 15.90 -10.24
C SER A 13 -33.47 16.10 -8.87
N ALA A 14 -32.29 15.51 -8.68
CA ALA A 14 -31.27 16.05 -7.80
C ALA A 14 -29.90 15.70 -8.40
N ILE A 15 -29.23 16.74 -8.90
CA ILE A 15 -27.89 16.74 -9.45
C ILE A 15 -26.90 16.79 -8.27
N ALA A 16 -25.85 15.97 -8.30
CA ALA A 16 -24.58 16.30 -7.64
C ALA A 16 -23.39 15.61 -8.35
N LEU A 17 -22.88 16.34 -9.34
CA LEU A 17 -21.47 16.55 -9.71
C LEU A 17 -20.52 15.34 -9.86
N LEU A 18 -20.15 15.08 -11.12
CA LEU A 18 -18.87 14.46 -11.47
C LEU A 18 -17.70 15.35 -11.00
N ALA A 19 -16.72 14.76 -10.34
CA ALA A 19 -15.35 15.25 -10.37
C ALA A 19 -14.54 14.39 -11.33
N ILE A 20 -14.43 14.85 -12.59
CA ILE A 20 -13.32 14.48 -13.47
C ILE A 20 -12.25 15.54 -13.20
N ALA A 21 -11.19 15.18 -12.47
CA ALA A 21 -10.00 16.02 -12.41
C ALA A 21 -9.10 15.68 -13.61
N SER A 22 -9.33 16.35 -14.72
CA SER A 22 -8.36 16.47 -15.81
C SER A 22 -7.43 17.66 -15.52
N SER A 23 -6.14 17.37 -15.59
CA SER A 23 -4.96 18.24 -15.44
C SER A 23 -5.06 19.68 -15.97
N VAL A 24 -4.68 20.67 -15.15
CA VAL A 24 -3.70 21.75 -15.47
C VAL A 24 -3.16 22.35 -14.15
N GLY A 25 -1.83 22.35 -13.98
CA GLY A 25 -1.05 23.35 -13.24
C GLY A 25 -1.26 23.47 -11.73
N ILE A 26 -0.53 22.67 -10.95
CA ILE A 26 -0.20 22.99 -9.55
C ILE A 26 1.32 22.97 -9.45
N ASP A 27 1.91 24.10 -9.03
CA ASP A 27 3.31 24.14 -8.57
C ASP A 27 3.42 23.22 -7.35
N MET A 28 4.00 22.04 -7.57
CA MET A 28 4.25 21.06 -6.53
C MET A 28 5.54 21.42 -5.78
N THR A 29 5.41 22.09 -4.64
CA THR A 29 6.31 21.77 -3.53
C THR A 29 5.89 20.39 -3.02
N SER A 30 6.64 19.37 -3.45
CA SER A 30 6.45 17.95 -3.21
C SER A 30 6.22 17.61 -1.73
N ILE A 31 5.00 17.15 -1.43
CA ILE A 31 4.77 16.12 -0.40
C ILE A 31 4.20 14.94 -1.19
N ASP A 32 4.98 13.87 -1.25
CA ASP A 32 4.72 12.68 -2.06
C ASP A 32 3.56 11.89 -1.43
N ALA A 33 2.33 12.16 -1.89
CA ALA A 33 1.14 11.44 -1.43
C ALA A 33 1.06 10.10 -2.16
N GLN A 34 1.31 9.01 -1.43
CA GLN A 34 1.21 7.67 -1.99
C GLN A 34 -0.25 7.29 -2.29
N PRO A 35 -0.51 6.60 -3.41
CA PRO A 35 -1.86 6.33 -3.89
C PRO A 35 -2.64 5.34 -3.01
N ILE A 36 -3.67 5.83 -2.30
CA ILE A 36 -4.55 5.00 -1.46
C ILE A 36 -5.73 4.47 -2.30
N ALA A 37 -5.88 3.15 -2.44
CA ALA A 37 -7.08 2.57 -3.04
C ALA A 37 -8.32 2.76 -2.15
N VAL A 38 -9.45 3.12 -2.76
CA VAL A 38 -10.73 3.33 -2.07
C VAL A 38 -11.30 1.96 -1.64
N GLN A 39 -11.40 1.76 -0.33
CA GLN A 39 -12.06 0.60 0.28
C GLN A 39 -13.58 0.73 0.16
N SER A 40 -14.27 -0.40 -0.06
CA SER A 40 -15.74 -0.43 -0.11
C SER A 40 -16.33 -0.08 1.26
N GLU A 41 -17.33 0.81 1.30
CA GLU A 41 -18.04 1.25 2.52
C GLU A 41 -18.64 0.08 3.34
N LYS A 42 -18.74 -1.11 2.74
CA LYS A 42 -19.28 -2.31 3.39
C LYS A 42 -18.30 -3.00 4.35
N PHE A 43 -16.99 -2.72 4.27
CA PHE A 43 -16.00 -3.27 5.21
C PHE A 43 -15.73 -2.26 6.32
N THR A 44 -16.00 -2.65 7.57
CA THR A 44 -15.70 -1.83 8.75
C THR A 44 -14.45 -2.34 9.42
N PHE A 45 -13.37 -1.55 9.35
CA PHE A 45 -12.15 -1.80 10.10
C PHE A 45 -12.21 -1.06 11.43
N ALA A 46 -11.69 -1.69 12.49
CA ALA A 46 -11.50 -1.02 13.77
C ALA A 46 -10.63 0.23 13.57
N GLU A 47 -11.04 1.34 14.19
CA GLU A 47 -10.35 2.64 14.07
C GLU A 47 -10.20 3.15 12.63
N LYS A 48 -10.96 2.59 11.68
CA LYS A 48 -10.88 2.86 10.24
C LYS A 48 -9.51 2.53 9.62
N VAL A 49 -8.69 1.74 10.30
CA VAL A 49 -7.37 1.35 9.80
C VAL A 49 -7.52 0.23 8.76
N ALA A 50 -7.35 0.56 7.49
CA ALA A 50 -7.49 -0.38 6.39
C ALA A 50 -6.14 -0.69 5.74
N PRO A 51 -5.86 -1.97 5.43
CA PRO A 51 -4.69 -2.36 4.66
C PRO A 51 -4.94 -2.17 3.16
N THR A 52 -3.96 -1.62 2.46
CA THR A 52 -3.90 -1.50 0.99
C THR A 52 -2.59 -2.10 0.53
N ALA A 53 -2.61 -2.89 -0.54
CA ALA A 53 -1.40 -3.44 -1.14
C ALA A 53 -1.14 -2.81 -2.51
N GLU A 54 0.10 -2.42 -2.74
CA GLU A 54 0.65 -2.06 -4.04
C GLU A 54 1.54 -3.20 -4.52
N PHE A 55 1.23 -3.78 -5.67
CA PHE A 55 2.02 -4.82 -6.31
C PHE A 55 2.82 -4.21 -7.45
N HIS A 56 4.15 -4.32 -7.40
CA HIS A 56 5.06 -3.74 -8.38
C HIS A 56 5.66 -4.84 -9.27
N PHE A 57 5.22 -4.85 -10.53
CA PHE A 57 5.66 -5.78 -11.58
C PHE A 57 6.62 -5.06 -12.54
N GLY A 58 7.74 -4.58 -12.01
CA GLY A 58 8.69 -3.75 -12.76
C GLY A 58 8.13 -2.34 -12.98
N ALA A 59 7.72 -2.01 -14.21
CA ALA A 59 7.18 -0.67 -14.55
C ALA A 59 5.68 -0.51 -14.29
N VAL A 60 5.00 -1.58 -13.90
CA VAL A 60 3.54 -1.60 -13.68
C VAL A 60 3.25 -1.78 -12.21
N THR A 61 2.40 -0.92 -11.65
CA THR A 61 1.91 -1.02 -10.27
C THR A 61 0.41 -1.30 -10.28
N GLU A 62 -0.02 -2.32 -9.53
CA GLU A 62 -1.43 -2.59 -9.24
C GLU A 62 -1.72 -2.33 -7.77
N ILE A 63 -2.70 -1.48 -7.49
CA ILE A 63 -3.08 -1.12 -6.12
C ILE A 63 -4.42 -1.75 -5.83
N THR A 64 -4.53 -2.45 -4.69
CA THR A 64 -5.77 -3.12 -4.31
C THR A 64 -6.04 -3.03 -2.82
N PRO A 65 -7.32 -2.86 -2.43
CA PRO A 65 -7.74 -2.98 -1.05
C PRO A 65 -7.55 -4.41 -0.54
N ILE A 66 -7.03 -4.56 0.67
CA ILE A 66 -6.86 -5.86 1.34
C ILE A 66 -7.91 -5.97 2.46
N GLN A 67 -8.49 -7.15 2.64
CA GLN A 67 -9.45 -7.43 3.71
C GLN A 67 -8.76 -8.08 4.92
N LYS A 68 -7.70 -8.85 4.67
CA LYS A 68 -6.92 -9.48 5.74
C LYS A 68 -5.45 -9.51 5.36
N PHE A 69 -4.60 -9.13 6.31
CA PHE A 69 -3.15 -9.25 6.20
C PHE A 69 -2.61 -9.92 7.46
N ILE A 70 -1.77 -10.92 7.29
CA ILE A 70 -1.07 -11.61 8.38
C ILE A 70 0.38 -11.80 7.95
N GLN A 71 1.31 -11.24 8.71
CA GLN A 71 2.72 -11.63 8.60
C GLN A 71 2.91 -12.99 9.29
N THR A 72 3.23 -14.01 8.52
CA THR A 72 3.32 -15.41 8.98
C THR A 72 4.76 -15.85 9.24
N GLY A 73 5.77 -15.12 8.75
CA GLY A 73 7.17 -15.46 8.99
C GLY A 73 8.14 -14.30 8.82
N GLY A 74 9.20 -14.31 9.64
CA GLY A 74 10.50 -13.64 9.46
C GLY A 74 10.54 -12.11 9.40
N TYR A 75 11.71 -11.54 9.72
CA TYR A 75 12.08 -10.15 9.43
C TYR A 75 13.17 -10.05 8.36
N GLY A 76 13.44 -11.12 7.60
CA GLY A 76 14.55 -11.14 6.65
C GLY A 76 15.93 -11.21 7.31
N ILE A 77 16.00 -11.45 8.62
CA ILE A 77 17.25 -11.50 9.37
C ILE A 77 17.99 -12.79 9.02
N ARG A 78 19.19 -12.61 8.44
CA ARG A 78 20.16 -13.70 8.28
C ARG A 78 20.92 -13.86 9.58
N THR A 79 20.66 -14.96 10.30
CA THR A 79 21.50 -15.37 11.42
C THR A 79 22.51 -16.42 10.95
N ALA A 80 23.57 -16.66 11.73
CA ALA A 80 24.61 -17.64 11.41
C ALA A 80 24.06 -19.07 11.22
N SER A 81 22.89 -19.38 11.78
CA SER A 81 22.31 -20.73 11.77
C SER A 81 21.01 -20.86 10.98
N ASN A 82 20.31 -19.76 10.65
CA ASN A 82 19.06 -19.81 9.88
C ASN A 82 18.81 -18.48 9.16
N GLN A 83 18.40 -18.58 7.89
CA GLN A 83 17.86 -17.45 7.13
C GLN A 83 16.35 -17.41 7.37
N GLN A 84 15.88 -16.35 8.02
CA GLN A 84 14.44 -16.12 8.13
C GLN A 84 13.94 -15.50 6.83
N ILE A 85 13.02 -16.18 6.17
CA ILE A 85 12.37 -15.69 4.94
C ILE A 85 11.14 -14.88 5.38
N PRO A 86 11.02 -13.59 4.97
CA PRO A 86 9.79 -12.84 5.13
C PRO A 86 8.65 -13.55 4.41
N THR A 87 7.60 -13.88 5.14
CA THR A 87 6.42 -14.55 4.62
C THR A 87 5.17 -13.88 5.17
N PHE A 88 4.19 -13.66 4.30
CA PHE A 88 2.91 -13.13 4.70
C PHE A 88 1.77 -13.71 3.87
N THR A 89 0.59 -13.67 4.44
CA THR A 89 -0.65 -14.08 3.80
C THR A 89 -1.57 -12.87 3.69
N LEU A 90 -2.17 -12.71 2.53
CA LEU A 90 -3.18 -11.69 2.28
C LEU A 90 -4.48 -12.32 1.79
N GLU A 91 -5.57 -11.66 2.10
CA GLU A 91 -6.91 -11.96 1.59
C GLU A 91 -7.47 -10.68 0.96
N LYS A 92 -7.89 -10.79 -0.29
CA LYS A 92 -8.60 -9.71 -0.98
C LYS A 92 -9.88 -10.22 -1.61
N VAL A 93 -10.88 -9.36 -1.77
CA VAL A 93 -12.04 -9.65 -2.62
C VAL A 93 -11.56 -9.77 -4.06
N VAL A 94 -12.12 -10.74 -4.78
CA VAL A 94 -11.85 -10.91 -6.22
C VAL A 94 -12.13 -9.59 -6.94
N SER A 95 -11.12 -9.09 -7.64
CA SER A 95 -11.12 -7.77 -8.25
C SER A 95 -10.27 -7.79 -9.53
N ASN A 96 -10.36 -6.76 -10.36
CA ASN A 96 -9.64 -6.71 -11.63
C ASN A 96 -8.15 -6.37 -11.42
N THR A 97 -7.35 -7.38 -11.07
CA THR A 97 -5.89 -7.30 -10.90
C THR A 97 -5.20 -8.23 -11.91
N PRO A 98 -5.21 -7.90 -13.22
CA PRO A 98 -4.74 -8.78 -14.28
C PRO A 98 -3.26 -9.15 -14.17
N TYR A 99 -2.38 -8.24 -13.73
CA TYR A 99 -0.95 -8.54 -13.60
C TYR A 99 -0.67 -9.45 -12.41
N LEU A 100 -1.37 -9.26 -11.30
CA LEU A 100 -1.33 -10.19 -10.17
C LEU A 100 -1.77 -11.60 -10.58
N TYR A 101 -2.90 -11.73 -11.29
CA TYR A 101 -3.37 -13.02 -11.77
C TYR A 101 -2.42 -13.67 -12.77
N LYS A 102 -1.83 -12.88 -13.67
CA LYS A 102 -0.79 -13.38 -14.59
C LYS A 102 0.37 -14.01 -13.82
N VAL A 103 0.90 -13.33 -12.81
CA VAL A 103 2.04 -13.84 -12.02
C VAL A 103 1.65 -15.09 -11.21
N ILE A 104 0.42 -15.16 -10.70
CA ILE A 104 -0.11 -16.35 -10.03
C ILE A 104 -0.13 -17.55 -10.99
N ASP A 105 -0.66 -17.37 -12.20
CA ASP A 105 -0.74 -18.42 -13.22
C ASP A 105 0.64 -18.87 -13.71
N GLU A 106 1.56 -17.93 -13.94
CA GLU A 106 2.96 -18.22 -14.30
C GLU A 106 3.66 -18.99 -13.18
N SER A 107 3.51 -18.55 -11.92
CA SER A 107 4.07 -19.25 -10.75
C SER A 107 3.55 -20.68 -10.66
N ARG A 108 2.24 -20.88 -10.82
CA ARG A 108 1.61 -22.21 -10.83
C ARG A 108 2.18 -23.10 -11.95
N GLN A 109 2.34 -22.56 -13.15
CA GLN A 109 2.89 -23.32 -14.28
C GLN A 109 4.33 -23.77 -14.02
N LYS A 110 5.16 -22.88 -13.46
CA LYS A 110 6.56 -23.19 -13.12
C LYS A 110 6.67 -24.23 -12.01
N LEU A 111 5.88 -24.08 -10.94
CA LEU A 111 5.83 -25.04 -9.83
C LEU A 111 5.34 -26.43 -10.27
N ARG A 112 4.37 -26.51 -11.18
CA ARG A 112 3.84 -27.80 -11.67
C ARG A 112 4.77 -28.51 -12.64
N SER A 113 5.49 -27.78 -13.47
CA SER A 113 6.28 -28.36 -14.57
C SER A 113 7.67 -28.83 -14.15
N ASN A 114 8.10 -28.60 -12.90
CA ASN A 114 9.49 -28.76 -12.46
C ASN A 114 10.48 -28.12 -13.46
N SER A 115 10.04 -27.09 -14.18
CA SER A 115 10.83 -26.50 -15.25
C SER A 115 12.02 -25.75 -14.66
N ILE A 116 13.15 -25.76 -15.37
CA ILE A 116 14.41 -25.05 -15.01
C ILE A 116 14.24 -23.51 -15.10
N GLY A 117 13.02 -22.99 -15.29
CA GLY A 117 12.76 -21.57 -15.43
C GLY A 117 12.62 -20.87 -14.08
N GLU A 118 13.09 -19.62 -14.01
CA GLU A 118 12.93 -18.76 -12.84
C GLU A 118 11.45 -18.51 -12.53
N ILE A 119 11.10 -18.57 -11.24
CA ILE A 119 9.78 -18.19 -10.74
C ILE A 119 9.68 -16.66 -10.83
N PRO A 120 8.60 -16.10 -11.38
CA PRO A 120 8.44 -14.65 -11.47
C PRO A 120 8.48 -14.02 -10.08
N LEU A 121 9.32 -12.98 -9.94
CA LEU A 121 9.46 -12.19 -8.73
C LEU A 121 8.85 -10.80 -8.93
N PHE A 122 8.32 -10.22 -7.86
CA PHE A 122 7.72 -8.88 -7.84
C PHE A 122 7.82 -8.28 -6.44
N ASP A 123 7.66 -6.97 -6.32
CA ASP A 123 7.70 -6.30 -5.02
C ASP A 123 6.28 -5.98 -4.54
N VAL A 124 6.09 -5.90 -3.23
CA VAL A 124 4.79 -5.60 -2.62
C VAL A 124 4.97 -4.56 -1.52
N THR A 125 4.25 -3.45 -1.63
CA THR A 125 4.19 -2.45 -0.58
C THR A 125 2.83 -2.52 0.11
N LEU A 126 2.81 -2.79 1.41
CA LEU A 126 1.60 -2.80 2.21
C LEU A 126 1.48 -1.49 2.99
N HIS A 127 0.34 -0.84 2.86
CA HIS A 127 0.01 0.37 3.59
C HIS A 127 -1.10 0.13 4.61
N LEU A 128 -0.86 0.55 5.86
CA LEU A 128 -1.87 0.63 6.91
C LEU A 128 -2.20 2.12 7.13
N SER A 129 -3.43 2.50 6.79
CA SER A 129 -3.88 3.90 6.85
C SER A 129 -5.26 4.00 7.47
N ASP A 130 -5.56 5.10 8.17
CA ASP A 130 -6.88 5.41 8.73
C ASP A 130 -7.76 6.23 7.76
N GLY A 131 -7.35 6.32 6.49
CA GLY A 131 -7.96 7.13 5.45
C GLY A 131 -7.53 8.60 5.44
N ALA A 132 -6.99 9.14 6.53
CA ALA A 132 -6.48 10.50 6.61
C ALA A 132 -4.94 10.54 6.66
N SER A 133 -4.33 9.54 7.28
CA SER A 133 -2.91 9.46 7.54
C SER A 133 -2.37 8.05 7.32
N TYR A 134 -1.12 8.00 6.91
CA TYR A 134 -0.36 6.77 6.79
C TYR A 134 0.24 6.43 8.15
N LEU A 135 -0.18 5.31 8.74
CA LEU A 135 0.21 4.94 10.10
C LEU A 135 1.46 4.08 10.10
N ARG A 136 1.53 3.13 9.17
CA ARG A 136 2.62 2.16 9.07
C ARG A 136 2.57 1.46 7.72
N GLY A 137 3.69 0.92 7.28
CA GLY A 137 3.64 -0.14 6.29
C GLY A 137 4.92 -0.91 6.14
N PHE A 138 4.93 -1.73 5.09
CA PHE A 138 5.95 -2.75 4.87
C PHE A 138 6.24 -2.86 3.38
N GLU A 139 7.50 -2.69 3.00
CA GLU A 139 7.99 -2.96 1.66
C GLU A 139 8.61 -4.35 1.64
N TYR A 140 8.03 -5.24 0.84
CA TYR A 140 8.56 -6.56 0.60
C TYR A 140 9.17 -6.61 -0.80
N GLN A 141 10.40 -7.10 -0.91
CA GLN A 141 11.10 -7.16 -2.20
C GLN A 141 11.36 -8.61 -2.63
N GLY A 142 11.30 -8.84 -3.94
CA GLY A 142 11.57 -10.15 -4.55
C GLY A 142 10.59 -11.22 -4.08
N CYS A 143 9.31 -10.91 -4.03
CA CYS A 143 8.24 -11.82 -3.63
C CYS A 143 7.89 -12.81 -4.73
N LYS A 144 7.57 -14.04 -4.32
CA LYS A 144 6.95 -15.07 -5.15
C LYS A 144 5.68 -15.58 -4.49
N VAL A 145 4.70 -16.00 -5.31
CA VAL A 145 3.49 -16.65 -4.82
C VAL A 145 3.80 -18.11 -4.52
N THR A 146 3.56 -18.53 -3.28
CA THR A 146 3.74 -19.94 -2.87
C THR A 146 2.44 -20.69 -2.82
N THR A 147 1.34 -20.03 -2.47
CA THR A 147 0.02 -20.63 -2.40
C THR A 147 -1.03 -19.60 -2.84
N TYR A 148 -2.03 -20.07 -3.57
CA TYR A 148 -3.18 -19.31 -4.00
C TYR A 148 -4.45 -20.17 -3.92
N VAL A 149 -5.48 -19.66 -3.26
CA VAL A 149 -6.78 -20.32 -3.07
C VAL A 149 -7.87 -19.30 -3.27
N VAL A 150 -8.91 -19.66 -4.02
CA VAL A 150 -10.14 -18.87 -4.13
C VAL A 150 -11.18 -19.52 -3.23
N SER A 151 -11.74 -18.73 -2.31
CA SER A 151 -12.76 -19.20 -1.36
C SER A 151 -13.98 -18.29 -1.40
N THR A 152 -15.14 -18.83 -1.03
CA THR A 152 -16.34 -18.02 -0.77
C THR A 152 -16.55 -17.96 0.73
N LEU A 153 -16.45 -16.76 1.30
CA LEU A 153 -16.78 -16.49 2.68
C LEU A 153 -18.25 -16.09 2.76
N ALA A 154 -18.93 -16.63 3.77
CA ALA A 154 -20.28 -16.25 4.13
C ALA A 154 -20.24 -15.68 5.55
N ASP A 155 -21.12 -14.72 5.83
CA ASP A 155 -21.39 -14.32 7.20
C ASP A 155 -21.91 -15.53 8.01
N ASN A 156 -21.70 -15.53 9.32
CA ASN A 156 -22.20 -16.57 10.23
C ASN A 156 -23.73 -16.51 10.41
N GLU A 157 -24.41 -15.53 9.81
CA GLU A 157 -25.86 -15.51 9.67
C GLU A 157 -26.34 -16.51 8.60
N GLU A 158 -27.57 -17.02 8.74
CA GLU A 158 -28.13 -18.02 7.82
C GLU A 158 -28.05 -17.56 6.35
N GLY A 159 -27.23 -18.26 5.56
CA GLY A 159 -26.94 -17.99 4.15
C GLY A 159 -28.18 -17.85 3.24
N TYR A 160 -29.29 -18.49 3.59
CA TYR A 160 -30.53 -18.51 2.81
C TYR A 160 -31.58 -17.50 3.28
N SER A 161 -31.32 -16.74 4.35
CA SER A 161 -32.25 -15.75 4.90
C SER A 161 -32.34 -14.45 4.08
N GLY A 162 -31.50 -14.31 3.05
CA GLY A 162 -31.38 -13.09 2.24
C GLY A 162 -30.65 -11.93 2.94
N LYS A 163 -30.19 -12.14 4.18
CA LYS A 163 -29.39 -11.18 4.96
C LYS A 163 -27.89 -11.45 4.89
N ALA A 164 -27.51 -12.69 4.62
CA ALA A 164 -26.11 -13.08 4.48
C ALA A 164 -25.50 -12.49 3.20
N VAL A 165 -24.34 -11.86 3.34
CA VAL A 165 -23.50 -11.43 2.23
C VAL A 165 -22.44 -12.50 1.98
N PHE A 166 -22.32 -12.93 0.73
CA PHE A 166 -21.25 -13.83 0.30
C PHE A 166 -20.16 -13.01 -0.38
N ALA A 167 -18.91 -13.22 0.02
CA ALA A 167 -17.74 -12.61 -0.57
C ALA A 167 -16.85 -13.68 -1.18
N VAL A 168 -16.58 -13.60 -2.48
CA VAL A 168 -15.54 -14.43 -3.09
C VAL A 168 -14.21 -13.72 -2.88
N VAL A 169 -13.27 -14.43 -2.26
CA VAL A 169 -11.97 -13.89 -1.85
C VAL A 169 -10.82 -14.71 -2.43
N ASP A 170 -9.78 -14.00 -2.82
CA ASP A 170 -8.46 -14.51 -3.15
C ASP A 170 -7.63 -14.56 -1.88
N GLN A 171 -7.19 -15.75 -1.50
CA GLN A 171 -6.25 -15.98 -0.40
C GLN A 171 -4.90 -16.38 -1.00
N MET A 172 -3.86 -15.62 -0.70
CA MET A 172 -2.52 -15.92 -1.19
C MET A 172 -1.45 -15.79 -0.12
N THR A 173 -0.44 -16.65 -0.21
CA THR A 173 0.76 -16.60 0.62
C THR A 173 1.97 -16.26 -0.25
N LEU A 174 2.77 -15.33 0.25
CA LEU A 174 3.90 -14.74 -0.44
C LEU A 174 5.15 -14.97 0.40
N GLU A 175 6.21 -15.43 -0.27
CA GLU A 175 7.56 -15.48 0.30
C GLU A 175 8.43 -14.46 -0.41
N CYS A 176 9.11 -13.61 0.35
CA CYS A 176 9.91 -12.51 -0.19
C CYS A 176 11.37 -12.63 0.26
N MET A 177 12.26 -11.92 -0.41
CA MET A 177 13.69 -11.96 -0.12
C MET A 177 14.07 -11.02 1.04
N SER A 178 13.42 -9.85 1.11
CA SER A 178 13.66 -8.85 2.14
C SER A 178 12.35 -8.16 2.56
N ILE A 179 12.40 -7.47 3.70
CA ILE A 179 11.32 -6.64 4.21
C ILE A 179 11.91 -5.36 4.83
N ASN A 180 11.36 -4.20 4.47
CA ASN A 180 11.63 -2.92 5.14
C ASN A 180 10.33 -2.42 5.79
N SER A 181 10.45 -1.82 6.97
CA SER A 181 9.29 -1.22 7.66
C SER A 181 9.28 0.29 7.43
N ILE A 182 8.12 0.82 7.07
CA ILE A 182 7.89 2.26 6.97
C ILE A 182 7.16 2.72 8.22
N ASN A 183 7.72 3.72 8.92
CA ASN A 183 7.11 4.30 10.12
C ASN A 183 7.24 5.84 10.09
N PRO A 184 6.25 6.53 9.52
CA PRO A 184 6.29 7.98 9.33
C PRO A 184 6.50 8.73 10.65
N ALA A 185 5.86 8.28 11.74
CA ALA A 185 5.97 8.94 13.04
C ALA A 185 7.40 8.86 13.61
N HIS A 186 8.09 7.74 13.39
CA HIS A 186 9.48 7.58 13.82
C HIS A 186 10.45 8.33 12.91
N ASP A 187 10.17 8.38 11.60
CA ASP A 187 11.06 9.03 10.63
C ASP A 187 11.14 10.55 10.87
N VAL A 188 10.05 11.18 11.31
CA VAL A 188 10.04 12.59 11.73
C VAL A 188 10.97 12.85 12.92
N LEU A 189 11.10 11.90 13.85
CA LEU A 189 11.97 12.06 15.04
C LEU A 189 13.46 11.98 14.70
N ASN A 190 13.82 11.38 13.56
CA ASN A 190 15.21 11.25 13.11
C ASN A 190 15.70 12.45 12.32
N VAL A 191 14.83 13.42 12.03
CA VAL A 191 15.23 14.70 11.46
C VAL A 191 15.89 15.52 12.57
N VAL A 192 17.20 15.34 12.73
CA VAL A 192 17.99 16.23 13.58
C VAL A 192 18.04 17.59 12.87
N GLU A 193 17.24 18.55 13.34
CA GLU A 193 17.53 19.95 13.05
C GLU A 193 18.91 20.24 13.60
N ASN A 194 19.89 20.39 12.71
CA ASN A 194 21.21 20.89 13.11
C ASN A 194 20.94 22.24 13.77
N ALA A 195 21.17 22.32 15.08
CA ALA A 195 21.13 23.58 15.79
C ALA A 195 22.02 24.55 15.00
N LYS A 196 21.52 25.76 14.71
CA LYS A 196 22.34 26.86 14.18
C LYS A 196 23.27 27.34 15.30
N THR A 197 24.15 26.47 15.73
CA THR A 197 25.25 26.80 16.63
C THR A 197 26.32 27.43 15.77
N ILE A 198 26.81 28.59 16.22
CA ILE A 198 27.94 29.28 15.61
C ILE A 198 29.10 28.28 15.62
N SER A 199 29.56 27.85 14.44
CA SER A 199 30.66 26.89 14.36
C SER A 199 31.95 27.57 14.81
N SER A 200 32.91 26.79 15.31
CA SER A 200 34.25 27.31 15.64
C SER A 200 34.95 27.97 14.44
N SER A 201 34.55 27.61 13.21
CA SER A 201 34.96 28.26 11.97
C SER A 201 34.40 29.68 11.78
N ASP A 202 33.25 29.99 12.38
CA ASP A 202 32.57 31.29 12.31
C ASP A 202 33.04 32.26 13.41
N LEU A 203 33.79 31.78 14.41
CA LEU A 203 34.35 32.60 15.50
C LEU A 203 35.51 33.53 15.07
N LYS A 204 35.98 33.44 13.82
CA LYS A 204 37.15 34.17 13.29
C LYS A 204 37.04 35.71 13.25
N SER A 205 35.92 36.28 13.68
CA SER A 205 35.74 37.74 13.73
C SER A 205 35.56 38.30 15.15
N THR A 206 35.86 37.54 16.20
CA THR A 206 35.78 38.05 17.59
C THR A 206 37.12 38.39 18.23
N ASP A 207 38.24 38.07 17.57
CA ASP A 207 39.60 38.33 18.08
C ASP A 207 40.10 39.79 17.89
N LYS A 208 39.20 40.75 17.60
CA LYS A 208 39.56 42.18 17.57
C LYS A 208 39.31 42.80 18.94
N TRP A 209 40.30 42.67 19.83
CA TRP A 209 40.21 43.19 21.20
C TRP A 209 40.29 44.72 21.31
N GLU A 210 40.77 45.43 20.29
CA GLU A 210 40.63 46.88 20.07
C GLU A 210 41.44 47.24 18.82
N SER A 211 41.34 48.49 18.33
CA SER A 211 42.11 48.96 17.18
C SER A 211 43.61 48.95 17.47
N GLY A 212 44.32 47.91 17.02
CA GLY A 212 45.78 47.85 17.10
C GLY A 212 46.37 46.45 17.34
N PHE A 213 45.56 45.49 17.79
CA PHE A 213 46.01 44.11 17.98
C PHE A 213 45.52 43.23 16.84
N SER A 214 46.46 42.81 15.99
CA SER A 214 46.27 41.73 15.01
C SER A 214 47.35 40.70 15.28
N SER A 215 46.95 39.44 15.53
CA SER A 215 47.87 38.32 15.51
C SER A 215 48.35 38.14 14.08
N LYS A 216 49.62 38.46 13.82
CA LYS A 216 50.24 38.13 12.54
C LYS A 216 50.25 36.60 12.37
N PRO A 217 50.06 36.11 11.13
CA PRO A 217 50.07 34.67 10.82
C PRO A 217 51.42 34.02 11.10
#